data_AF-A0A7X6TMN3-F1
#
_entry.id   AF-A0A7X6TMN3-F1
#
_cell.length_a   1.000
_cell.length_b   1.000
_cell.length_c   1.000
_cell.angle_alpha   90.00
_cell.angle_beta   90.00
_cell.angle_gamma   90.00
#
_symmetry.space_group_name_H-M   'P 1'
#
loop_
_entity.id
_entity.type
_entity.pdbx_description
1 polymer ?
#
loop_
_entity_poly.entity_id
_entity_poly.type
_entity_poly.pdbx_seq_one_letter_code
_entity_poly.pdbx_strand_id
1 'polypeptide(L)'
;MALKEGRCTNCGSLLILDPRMEKGQCLFCGAVFQNDDAIAAMDFPVDYEFPNEEQPEYTGPSLAVQPTREAVYAPALTPRKRKGKKVEVFELEDPDIPDLKIPRKKQIWMSLITAGVFIIFLALFFFFSLDRDNKREKISEKFVANLEYELINESGIAIDNMDNSDVTLILKESVNDQEAARIFLDFANVRAEVQGYDVSDFSASAKTVSMRLATPSGGFLIKQPATAEDLVLGRAMIKLD
;
A
#
# COMPACT_ATOMS: atom_id res chain seq x y z
N MET A 1 -21.04 -22.25 -32.83
CA MET A 1 -20.13 -23.14 -32.09
C MET A 1 -19.28 -22.26 -31.19
N ALA A 2 -19.02 -22.70 -29.95
CA ALA A 2 -18.32 -21.90 -28.97
C ALA A 2 -16.82 -21.77 -29.35
N LEU A 3 -16.26 -20.58 -29.12
CA LEU A 3 -14.82 -20.36 -29.13
C LEU A 3 -14.19 -21.26 -28.07
N LYS A 4 -12.98 -21.78 -28.34
CA LYS A 4 -12.24 -22.62 -27.39
C LYS A 4 -11.09 -21.84 -26.76
N GLU A 5 -10.78 -22.18 -25.52
CA GLU A 5 -9.60 -21.65 -24.85
C GLU A 5 -8.37 -22.46 -25.28
N GLY A 6 -7.27 -21.75 -25.56
CA GLY A 6 -5.99 -22.30 -25.97
C GLY A 6 -4.84 -21.58 -25.26
N ARG A 7 -3.63 -22.12 -25.35
CA ARG A 7 -2.41 -21.56 -24.76
C ARG A 7 -1.38 -21.38 -25.85
N CYS A 8 -0.71 -20.24 -25.87
CA CYS A 8 0.39 -20.03 -26.80
C CYS A 8 1.52 -21.02 -26.51
N THR A 9 1.95 -21.75 -27.53
CA THR A 9 3.06 -22.70 -27.45
C THR A 9 4.41 -22.03 -27.21
N ASN A 10 4.56 -20.73 -27.53
CA ASN A 10 5.82 -20.01 -27.29
C ASN A 10 5.89 -19.37 -25.91
N CYS A 11 4.92 -18.52 -25.55
CA CYS A 11 4.99 -17.70 -24.32
C CYS A 11 4.01 -18.13 -23.21
N GLY A 12 3.20 -19.16 -23.43
CA GLY A 12 2.26 -19.66 -22.43
C GLY A 12 1.03 -18.77 -22.18
N SER A 13 0.82 -17.71 -22.96
CA SER A 13 -0.33 -16.82 -22.80
C SER A 13 -1.66 -17.53 -23.11
N LEU A 14 -2.71 -17.18 -22.39
CA LEU A 14 -4.08 -17.64 -22.67
C LEU A 14 -4.62 -16.98 -23.95
N LEU A 15 -5.22 -17.78 -24.81
CA LEU A 15 -5.74 -17.41 -26.13
C LEU A 15 -7.16 -17.91 -26.30
N ILE A 16 -7.95 -17.17 -27.07
CA ILE A 16 -9.28 -17.59 -27.51
C ILE A 16 -9.17 -17.95 -28.99
N LEU A 17 -9.43 -19.20 -29.32
CA LEU A 17 -9.22 -19.78 -30.64
C LEU A 17 -10.56 -20.13 -31.30
N ASP A 18 -10.65 -19.91 -32.61
CA ASP A 18 -11.75 -20.42 -33.43
C ASP A 18 -11.34 -21.81 -33.97
N PRO A 19 -12.03 -22.91 -33.60
CA PRO A 19 -11.71 -24.26 -34.06
C PRO A 19 -11.88 -24.47 -35.57
N ARG A 20 -12.38 -23.48 -36.32
CA ARG A 20 -12.45 -23.50 -37.79
C ARG A 20 -11.15 -23.11 -38.48
N MET A 21 -10.27 -22.41 -37.76
CA MET A 21 -8.99 -21.96 -38.27
C MET A 21 -7.93 -23.00 -37.94
N GLU A 22 -7.09 -23.38 -38.90
CA GLU A 22 -5.97 -24.29 -38.67
C GLU A 22 -4.86 -23.62 -37.85
N LYS A 23 -4.62 -22.33 -38.11
CA LYS A 23 -3.54 -21.55 -37.50
C LYS A 23 -4.09 -20.35 -36.72
N GLY A 24 -3.40 -20.04 -35.63
CA GLY A 24 -3.63 -18.86 -34.80
C GLY A 24 -2.36 -18.03 -34.66
N GLN A 25 -2.53 -16.77 -34.29
CA GLN A 25 -1.43 -15.86 -33.97
C GLN A 25 -1.58 -15.34 -32.54
N CYS A 26 -0.50 -15.39 -31.77
CA CYS A 26 -0.47 -14.86 -30.42
C CYS A 26 -0.35 -13.33 -30.47
N LEU A 27 -1.27 -12.63 -29.80
CA LEU A 27 -1.21 -11.17 -29.70
C LEU A 27 -0.04 -10.67 -28.84
N PHE A 28 0.47 -11.51 -27.93
CA PHE A 28 1.48 -11.12 -26.95
C PHE A 28 2.92 -11.26 -27.46
N CYS A 29 3.25 -12.42 -28.06
CA CYS A 29 4.61 -12.69 -28.55
C CYS A 29 4.70 -12.78 -30.08
N GLY A 30 3.58 -12.60 -30.80
CA GLY A 30 3.55 -12.66 -32.26
C GLY A 30 3.68 -14.06 -32.87
N ALA A 31 3.86 -15.11 -32.05
CA ALA A 31 4.03 -16.48 -32.53
C ALA A 31 2.84 -16.97 -33.37
N VAL A 32 3.13 -17.57 -34.52
CA VAL A 32 2.15 -18.31 -35.34
C VAL A 32 2.23 -19.78 -34.97
N PHE A 33 1.11 -20.36 -34.58
CA PHE A 33 1.02 -21.75 -34.10
C PHE A 33 -0.20 -22.44 -34.71
N GLN A 34 -0.24 -23.78 -34.60
CA GLN A 34 -1.42 -24.57 -34.97
C GLN A 34 -2.44 -24.55 -33.82
N ASN A 35 -3.72 -24.36 -34.13
CA ASN A 35 -4.75 -24.23 -33.10
C ASN A 35 -4.89 -25.52 -32.26
N ASP A 36 -4.69 -26.69 -32.86
CA ASP A 36 -4.73 -27.97 -32.14
C ASP A 36 -3.62 -28.07 -31.08
N ASP A 37 -2.40 -27.61 -31.40
CA ASP A 37 -1.27 -27.62 -30.46
C ASP A 37 -1.53 -26.66 -29.29
N ALA A 38 -2.14 -25.51 -29.57
CA ALA A 38 -2.49 -24.54 -28.53
C ALA A 38 -3.65 -25.01 -27.64
N ILE A 39 -4.60 -25.78 -28.17
CA ILE A 39 -5.65 -26.41 -27.37
C ILE A 39 -5.04 -27.53 -26.51
N ALA A 40 -4.16 -28.36 -27.07
CA ALA A 40 -3.46 -29.41 -26.31
C ALA A 40 -2.60 -28.83 -25.17
N ALA A 41 -1.92 -27.70 -25.42
CA ALA A 41 -1.14 -26.99 -24.40
C ALA A 41 -1.99 -26.39 -23.26
N MET A 42 -3.31 -26.25 -23.43
CA MET A 42 -4.23 -25.91 -22.34
C MET A 42 -4.63 -27.11 -21.50
N ASP A 43 -4.88 -28.25 -22.16
CA ASP A 43 -5.31 -29.47 -21.48
C ASP A 43 -4.15 -30.08 -20.65
N PHE A 44 -2.90 -29.93 -21.12
CA PHE A 44 -1.70 -30.47 -20.47
C PHE A 44 -0.57 -29.43 -20.34
N PRO A 45 -0.73 -28.40 -19.47
CA PRO A 45 0.23 -27.31 -19.38
C PRO A 45 1.54 -27.68 -18.67
N VAL A 46 1.57 -28.80 -17.92
CA VAL A 46 2.77 -29.28 -17.19
C VAL A 46 3.73 -30.03 -18.12
N ASP A 47 3.20 -30.60 -19.21
CA ASP A 47 3.97 -31.41 -20.17
C ASP A 47 4.49 -30.57 -21.34
N TYR A 48 4.25 -29.25 -21.33
CA TYR A 48 4.62 -28.34 -22.41
C TYR A 48 5.70 -27.36 -21.95
N GLU A 49 6.84 -27.37 -22.65
CA GLU A 49 7.90 -26.38 -22.44
C GLU A 49 7.60 -25.13 -23.28
N PHE A 50 7.63 -23.95 -22.65
CA PHE A 50 7.38 -22.66 -23.30
C PHE A 50 8.74 -21.95 -23.53
N PRO A 51 9.30 -21.98 -24.76
CA PRO A 51 10.65 -21.50 -25.03
C PRO A 51 10.80 -19.97 -24.92
N ASN A 52 9.71 -19.23 -25.09
CA ASN A 52 9.65 -17.76 -24.98
C ASN A 52 10.70 -17.03 -25.85
N GLU A 53 10.91 -17.51 -27.07
CA GLU A 53 11.84 -16.92 -28.03
C GLU A 53 11.18 -15.76 -28.79
N GLU A 54 11.98 -14.74 -29.14
CA GLU A 54 11.54 -13.62 -29.98
C GLU A 54 11.12 -14.13 -31.36
N GLN A 55 9.86 -13.90 -31.73
CA GLN A 55 9.31 -14.35 -33.00
C GLN A 55 9.41 -13.23 -34.05
N PRO A 56 9.67 -13.58 -35.33
CA PRO A 56 9.66 -12.61 -36.40
C PRO A 56 8.27 -11.98 -36.58
N GLU A 57 8.23 -10.71 -36.96
CA GLU A 57 6.97 -10.02 -37.23
C GLU A 57 6.24 -10.68 -38.41
N TYR A 58 5.02 -11.16 -38.16
CA TYR A 58 4.24 -11.88 -39.15
C TYR A 58 3.66 -10.93 -40.20
N THR A 59 4.05 -11.13 -41.46
CA THR A 59 3.67 -10.28 -42.62
C THR A 59 2.46 -10.79 -43.40
N GLY A 60 1.81 -11.86 -42.94
CA GLY A 60 0.65 -12.47 -43.62
C GLY A 60 -0.69 -11.84 -43.23
N PRO A 61 -1.80 -12.33 -43.80
CA PRO A 61 -3.15 -11.89 -43.42
C PRO A 61 -3.41 -12.20 -41.94
N SER A 62 -3.99 -11.26 -41.21
CA SER A 62 -4.27 -11.38 -39.77
C SER A 62 -4.98 -12.69 -39.43
N LEU A 63 -4.35 -13.49 -38.57
CA LEU A 63 -4.89 -14.75 -38.03
C LEU A 63 -5.52 -14.55 -36.64
N ALA A 64 -5.66 -13.29 -36.20
CA ALA A 64 -6.32 -12.98 -34.95
C ALA A 64 -7.83 -13.20 -35.08
N VAL A 65 -8.43 -13.86 -34.09
CA VAL A 65 -9.89 -13.99 -33.98
C VAL A 65 -10.43 -12.58 -33.71
N GLN A 66 -10.88 -11.89 -34.77
CA GLN A 66 -11.65 -10.67 -34.59
C GLN A 66 -12.99 -11.06 -33.97
N PRO A 67 -13.39 -10.49 -32.83
CA PRO A 67 -14.75 -10.69 -32.36
C PRO A 67 -15.67 -10.16 -33.46
N THR A 68 -16.43 -11.05 -34.09
CA THR A 68 -17.59 -10.66 -34.89
C THR A 68 -18.57 -10.00 -33.93
N ARG A 69 -18.38 -8.71 -33.67
CA ARG A 69 -19.48 -7.84 -33.31
C ARG A 69 -20.37 -7.86 -34.54
N GLU A 70 -21.52 -8.49 -34.45
CA GLU A 70 -22.63 -8.14 -35.32
C GLU A 70 -22.85 -6.63 -35.12
N ALA A 71 -22.24 -5.84 -36.00
CA ALA A 71 -22.62 -4.45 -36.14
C ALA A 71 -24.09 -4.51 -36.51
N VAL A 72 -24.95 -4.04 -35.61
CA VAL A 72 -26.33 -3.71 -35.96
C VAL A 72 -26.22 -2.57 -36.97
N TYR A 73 -26.12 -2.94 -38.25
CA TYR A 73 -26.12 -1.99 -39.34
C TYR A 73 -27.50 -1.33 -39.34
N ALA A 74 -27.56 -0.04 -39.04
CA ALA A 74 -28.69 0.77 -39.45
C ALA A 74 -28.86 0.60 -40.98
N PRO A 75 -30.10 0.46 -41.48
CA PRO A 75 -30.35 0.19 -42.88
C PRO A 75 -29.70 1.27 -43.76
N ALA A 76 -29.00 0.84 -44.81
CA ALA A 76 -28.31 1.73 -45.73
C ALA A 76 -29.31 2.71 -46.36
N LEU A 77 -29.17 4.00 -46.04
CA LEU A 77 -29.88 5.06 -46.74
C LEU A 77 -29.36 5.11 -48.18
N THR A 78 -30.23 4.83 -49.14
CA THR A 78 -29.92 4.98 -50.56
C THR A 78 -29.50 6.43 -50.86
N PRO A 79 -28.29 6.67 -51.38
CA PRO A 79 -27.84 8.03 -51.68
C PRO A 79 -28.59 8.56 -52.90
N ARG A 80 -29.60 9.40 -52.66
CA ARG A 80 -30.23 10.17 -53.72
C ARG A 80 -29.24 11.25 -54.16
N LYS A 81 -28.66 11.13 -55.37
CA LYS A 81 -27.80 12.16 -55.99
C LYS A 81 -28.55 13.49 -56.02
N ARG A 82 -28.30 14.37 -55.04
CA ARG A 82 -28.66 15.78 -55.11
C ARG A 82 -27.44 16.53 -55.62
N LYS A 83 -27.64 17.26 -56.72
CA LYS A 83 -26.65 18.19 -57.28
C LYS A 83 -26.16 19.10 -56.15
N GLY A 84 -24.84 19.18 -55.99
CA GLY A 84 -24.19 19.94 -54.93
C GLY A 84 -24.64 21.39 -54.93
N LYS A 85 -25.49 21.74 -53.96
CA LYS A 85 -25.61 23.10 -53.46
C LYS A 85 -24.44 23.27 -52.49
N LYS A 86 -23.71 24.40 -52.59
CA LYS A 86 -22.61 24.75 -51.69
C LYS A 86 -23.04 24.40 -50.26
N VAL A 87 -22.30 23.50 -49.63
CA VAL A 87 -22.50 23.16 -48.22
C VAL A 87 -22.08 24.41 -47.46
N GLU A 88 -23.06 25.22 -47.08
CA GLU A 88 -22.88 26.13 -45.95
C GLU A 88 -22.42 25.23 -44.81
N VAL A 89 -21.24 25.53 -44.27
CA VAL A 89 -20.68 24.82 -43.12
C VAL A 89 -21.78 24.82 -42.07
N PHE A 90 -22.35 23.64 -41.82
CA PHE A 90 -23.35 23.47 -40.78
C PHE A 90 -22.58 23.59 -39.47
N GLU A 91 -22.46 24.81 -38.94
CA GLU A 91 -22.09 25.01 -37.55
C GLU A 91 -23.16 24.30 -36.73
N LEU A 92 -22.80 23.14 -36.19
CA LEU A 92 -23.56 22.51 -35.12
C LEU A 92 -23.55 23.53 -33.98
N GLU A 93 -24.71 24.14 -33.70
CA GLU A 93 -24.88 24.89 -32.45
C GLU A 93 -24.58 23.92 -31.32
N ASP A 94 -23.52 24.21 -30.54
CA ASP A 94 -23.20 23.46 -29.35
C ASP A 94 -24.47 23.44 -28.49
N PRO A 95 -24.98 22.25 -28.11
CA PRO A 95 -26.18 22.20 -27.29
C PRO A 95 -25.89 22.94 -25.99
N ASP A 96 -26.67 23.99 -25.70
CA ASP A 96 -26.57 24.74 -24.45
C ASP A 96 -26.74 23.76 -23.28
N ILE A 97 -25.61 23.31 -22.73
CA ILE A 97 -25.61 22.50 -21.52
C ILE A 97 -26.12 23.43 -20.43
N PRO A 98 -27.29 23.15 -19.81
CA PRO A 98 -27.80 24.03 -18.78
C PRO A 98 -26.78 24.05 -17.64
N ASP A 99 -26.31 25.25 -17.33
CA ASP A 99 -25.38 25.48 -16.23
C ASP A 99 -26.05 24.99 -14.92
N LEU A 100 -25.70 23.78 -14.47
CA LEU A 100 -26.19 23.16 -13.24
C LEU A 100 -25.58 23.90 -12.05
N LYS A 101 -26.07 25.12 -11.82
CA LYS A 101 -25.65 25.97 -10.72
C LYS A 101 -26.31 25.47 -9.45
N ILE A 102 -25.55 24.82 -8.59
CA ILE A 102 -26.03 24.36 -7.30
C ILE A 102 -26.62 25.57 -6.54
N PRO A 103 -27.87 25.50 -6.05
CA PRO A 103 -28.49 26.62 -5.38
C PRO A 103 -27.69 26.97 -4.12
N ARG A 104 -27.40 28.26 -3.92
CA ARG A 104 -26.57 28.77 -2.79
C ARG A 104 -27.02 28.24 -1.42
N LYS A 105 -28.33 28.06 -1.22
CA LYS A 105 -28.90 27.49 0.02
C LYS A 105 -28.41 26.05 0.29
N LYS A 106 -28.27 25.23 -0.75
CA LYS A 106 -27.76 23.85 -0.65
C LYS A 106 -26.24 23.84 -0.47
N GLN A 107 -25.52 24.78 -1.08
CA GLN A 107 -24.08 24.94 -0.83
C GLN A 107 -23.79 25.28 0.63
N ILE A 108 -24.56 26.21 1.23
CA ILE A 108 -24.43 26.57 2.66
C ILE A 108 -24.75 25.38 3.56
N TRP A 109 -25.80 24.61 3.23
CA TRP A 109 -26.14 23.40 3.99
C TRP A 109 -25.04 22.34 3.92
N MET A 110 -24.50 22.09 2.74
CA MET A 110 -23.37 21.17 2.55
C MET A 110 -22.14 21.65 3.31
N SER A 111 -21.79 22.95 3.24
CA SER A 111 -20.65 23.47 3.98
C SER A 111 -20.84 23.36 5.49
N LEU A 112 -22.06 23.54 5.99
CA LEU A 112 -22.37 23.42 7.41
C LEU A 112 -22.23 21.99 7.91
N ILE A 113 -22.69 21.01 7.12
CA ILE A 113 -22.50 19.58 7.43
C ILE A 113 -21.01 19.25 7.45
N THR A 114 -20.26 19.65 6.42
CA THR A 114 -18.81 19.39 6.35
C THR A 114 -18.07 20.05 7.51
N ALA A 115 -18.40 21.29 7.85
CA ALA A 115 -17.81 21.98 9.00
C ALA A 115 -18.16 21.28 10.31
N GLY A 116 -19.40 20.80 10.48
CA GLY A 116 -19.82 20.03 11.65
C GLY A 116 -19.01 18.75 11.84
N VAL A 117 -18.83 17.97 10.77
CA VAL A 117 -18.00 16.76 10.79
C VAL A 117 -16.54 17.10 11.13
N PHE A 118 -16.02 18.19 10.56
CA PHE A 118 -14.65 18.63 10.83
C PHE A 118 -14.44 19.05 12.29
N ILE A 119 -15.42 19.76 12.89
CA ILE A 119 -15.37 20.14 14.31
C ILE A 119 -15.38 18.90 15.22
N ILE A 120 -16.20 17.90 14.91
CA ILE A 120 -16.23 16.64 15.67
C ILE A 120 -14.88 15.93 15.57
N PHE A 121 -14.29 15.87 14.37
CA PHE A 121 -12.97 15.27 14.17
C PHE A 121 -11.88 15.98 14.98
N LEU A 122 -11.87 17.32 14.97
CA LEU A 122 -10.93 18.11 15.77
C LEU A 122 -11.10 17.87 17.27
N ALA A 123 -12.34 17.77 17.76
CA ALA A 123 -12.61 17.51 19.17
C ALA A 123 -12.11 16.12 19.60
N LEU A 124 -12.34 15.09 18.78
CA LEU A 124 -11.80 13.76 19.02
C LEU A 124 -10.27 13.77 19.04
N PHE A 125 -9.64 14.38 18.03
CA PHE A 125 -8.18 14.47 17.94
C PHE A 125 -7.57 15.19 19.16
N PHE A 126 -8.20 16.28 19.61
CA PHE A 126 -7.78 16.99 20.80
C PHE A 126 -7.85 16.12 22.06
N PHE A 127 -8.94 15.35 22.24
CA PHE A 127 -9.07 14.43 23.36
C PHE A 127 -7.98 13.34 23.34
N PHE A 128 -7.72 12.75 22.17
CA PHE A 128 -6.62 11.79 22.00
C PHE A 128 -5.25 12.44 22.28
N SER A 129 -5.03 13.69 21.90
CA SER A 129 -3.80 14.41 22.21
C SER A 129 -3.62 14.63 23.71
N LEU A 130 -4.68 15.04 24.42
CA LEU A 130 -4.62 15.21 25.88
C LEU A 130 -4.36 13.89 26.61
N ASP A 131 -5.02 12.80 26.20
CA ASP A 131 -4.78 11.47 26.78
C ASP A 131 -3.33 11.01 26.52
N ARG A 132 -2.81 11.21 25.31
CA ARG A 132 -1.41 10.94 24.96
C ARG A 132 -0.46 11.72 25.86
N ASP A 133 -0.66 13.02 26.00
CA ASP A 133 0.24 13.92 26.73
C ASP A 133 0.21 13.59 28.23
N ASN A 134 -0.97 13.35 28.81
CA ASN A 134 -1.11 12.92 30.20
C ASN A 134 -0.44 11.56 30.46
N LYS A 135 -0.59 10.60 29.55
CA LYS A 135 0.08 9.28 29.66
C LYS A 135 1.59 9.43 29.53
N ARG A 136 2.06 10.27 28.61
CA ARG A 136 3.48 10.54 28.40
C ARG A 136 4.12 11.14 29.64
N GLU A 137 3.48 12.15 30.24
CA GLU A 137 3.92 12.79 31.47
C GLU A 137 4.04 11.77 32.62
N LYS A 138 2.99 10.95 32.84
CA LYS A 138 3.01 9.89 33.86
C LYS A 138 4.10 8.84 33.63
N ILE A 139 4.34 8.45 32.37
CA ILE A 139 5.42 7.51 32.04
C ILE A 139 6.77 8.15 32.37
N SER A 140 6.99 9.41 31.94
CA SER A 140 8.25 10.10 32.21
C SER A 140 8.49 10.29 33.71
N GLU A 141 7.48 10.69 34.48
CA GLU A 141 7.61 10.92 35.92
C GLU A 141 7.92 9.62 36.66
N LYS A 142 7.16 8.55 36.41
CA LYS A 142 7.40 7.23 37.02
C LYS A 142 8.75 6.64 36.61
N PHE A 143 9.12 6.79 35.34
CA PHE A 143 10.38 6.25 34.85
C PHE A 143 11.59 6.98 35.43
N VAL A 144 11.57 8.32 35.46
CA VAL A 144 12.65 9.13 36.05
C VAL A 144 12.74 8.91 37.56
N ALA A 145 11.62 8.73 38.26
CA ALA A 145 11.62 8.41 39.68
C ALA A 145 12.25 7.04 40.01
N ASN A 146 12.16 6.08 39.08
CA ASN A 146 12.74 4.75 39.23
C ASN A 146 14.16 4.63 38.63
N LEU A 147 14.65 5.67 37.96
CA LEU A 147 15.95 5.63 37.29
C LEU A 147 17.08 5.87 38.31
N GLU A 148 18.00 4.91 38.42
CA GLU A 148 19.16 5.02 39.32
C GLU A 148 20.26 5.97 38.79
N TYR A 149 20.12 6.47 37.56
CA TYR A 149 21.14 7.26 36.86
C TYR A 149 20.74 8.74 36.70
N GLU A 150 21.74 9.63 36.76
CA GLU A 150 21.52 11.04 36.49
C GLU A 150 21.39 11.35 34.97
N LEU A 151 20.31 12.04 34.63
CA LEU A 151 20.11 12.65 33.32
C LEU A 151 21.05 13.86 33.15
N ILE A 152 21.50 14.11 31.91
CA ILE A 152 22.34 15.30 31.63
C ILE A 152 21.59 16.60 31.99
N ASN A 153 20.30 16.70 31.67
CA ASN A 153 19.40 17.81 31.95
C ASN A 153 17.95 17.31 32.05
N GLU A 154 16.98 18.18 32.38
CA GLU A 154 15.53 17.88 32.31
C GLU A 154 15.08 17.46 30.90
N SER A 155 15.77 17.92 29.86
CA SER A 155 15.57 17.49 28.46
C SER A 155 16.29 16.19 28.08
N GLY A 156 16.91 15.52 29.05
CA GLY A 156 17.63 14.26 28.86
C GLY A 156 16.72 13.06 28.60
N ILE A 157 15.40 13.24 28.64
CA ILE A 157 14.41 12.23 28.28
C ILE A 157 13.43 12.79 27.24
N ALA A 158 13.26 12.06 26.15
CA ALA A 158 12.23 12.33 25.15
C ALA A 158 11.48 11.04 24.87
N ILE A 159 10.15 11.11 24.87
CA ILE A 159 9.26 9.99 24.53
C ILE A 159 8.46 10.44 23.31
N ASP A 160 8.47 9.63 22.26
CA ASP A 160 7.89 9.93 20.96
C ASP A 160 6.85 8.87 20.54
N ASN A 161 6.16 9.16 19.42
CA ASN A 161 4.97 8.46 18.90
C ASN A 161 3.69 8.62 19.74
N MET A 162 2.54 8.33 19.12
CA MET A 162 1.24 8.35 19.79
C MET A 162 1.12 7.28 20.87
N ASP A 163 1.75 6.12 20.68
CA ASP A 163 1.72 5.00 21.62
C ASP A 163 2.87 5.05 22.63
N ASN A 164 3.59 6.18 22.71
CA ASN A 164 4.75 6.40 23.59
C ASN A 164 5.77 5.24 23.48
N SER A 165 6.04 4.82 22.26
CA SER A 165 6.78 3.59 21.96
C SER A 165 8.25 3.84 21.67
N ASP A 166 8.66 5.09 21.43
CA ASP A 166 10.04 5.44 21.15
C ASP A 166 10.58 6.34 22.25
N VAL A 167 11.75 6.03 22.77
CA VAL A 167 12.37 6.77 23.87
C VAL A 167 13.78 7.13 23.53
N THR A 168 14.15 8.39 23.71
CA THR A 168 15.54 8.82 23.74
C THR A 168 15.91 9.21 25.17
N LEU A 169 16.96 8.60 25.69
CA LEU A 169 17.49 8.84 27.03
C LEU A 169 18.95 9.26 26.91
N ILE A 170 19.33 10.32 27.60
CA ILE A 170 20.68 10.89 27.60
C ILE A 170 21.19 10.94 29.04
N LEU A 171 22.15 10.09 29.35
CA LEU A 171 22.72 9.92 30.69
C LEU A 171 24.08 10.62 30.80
N LYS A 172 24.41 11.10 32.00
CA LYS A 172 25.75 11.63 32.31
C LYS A 172 26.79 10.53 32.46
N GLU A 173 26.37 9.33 32.82
CA GLU A 173 27.24 8.21 33.13
C GLU A 173 27.26 7.21 31.98
N SER A 174 28.40 6.53 31.81
CA SER A 174 28.54 5.40 30.89
C SER A 174 27.79 4.19 31.42
N VAL A 175 27.06 3.51 30.54
CA VAL A 175 26.26 2.34 30.89
C VAL A 175 26.76 1.12 30.13
N ASN A 176 26.76 -0.05 30.77
CA ASN A 176 27.14 -1.31 30.12
C ASN A 176 25.94 -1.98 29.41
N ASP A 177 26.20 -2.94 28.52
CA ASP A 177 25.17 -3.63 27.70
C ASP A 177 24.03 -4.23 28.56
N GLN A 178 24.38 -4.82 29.71
CA GLN A 178 23.41 -5.42 30.63
C GLN A 178 22.54 -4.38 31.35
N GLU A 179 23.13 -3.23 31.67
CA GLU A 179 22.43 -2.14 32.35
C GLU A 179 21.50 -1.42 31.36
N ALA A 180 21.94 -1.21 30.11
CA ALA A 180 21.10 -0.68 29.04
C ALA A 180 19.86 -1.55 28.80
N ALA A 181 20.02 -2.88 28.82
CA ALA A 181 18.89 -3.81 28.74
C ALA A 181 17.93 -3.71 29.93
N ARG A 182 18.44 -3.48 31.15
CA ARG A 182 17.59 -3.27 32.35
C ARG A 182 16.80 -1.97 32.24
N ILE A 183 17.45 -0.87 31.91
CA ILE A 183 16.82 0.44 31.71
C ILE A 183 15.69 0.35 30.67
N PHE A 184 15.92 -0.40 29.59
CA PHE A 184 14.91 -0.68 28.57
C PHE A 184 13.70 -1.44 29.12
N LEU A 185 13.92 -2.51 29.88
CA LEU A 185 12.85 -3.30 30.48
C LEU A 185 12.06 -2.50 31.51
N ASP A 186 12.74 -1.69 32.32
CA ASP A 186 12.09 -0.81 33.29
C ASP A 186 11.18 0.20 32.60
N PHE A 187 11.64 0.80 31.50
CA PHE A 187 10.78 1.66 30.69
C PHE A 187 9.57 0.91 30.11
N ALA A 188 9.79 -0.27 29.53
CA ALA A 188 8.72 -1.08 28.93
C ALA A 188 7.65 -1.47 29.96
N ASN A 189 8.06 -1.79 31.19
CA ASN A 189 7.17 -2.12 32.29
C ASN A 189 6.36 -0.90 32.77
N VAL A 190 7.02 0.26 32.96
CA VAL A 190 6.32 1.51 33.35
C VAL A 190 5.32 1.92 32.28
N ARG A 191 5.68 1.81 31.00
CA ARG A 191 4.77 2.06 29.88
C ARG A 191 3.56 1.12 29.92
N ALA A 192 3.79 -0.18 30.09
CA ALA A 192 2.73 -1.17 30.15
C ALA A 192 1.76 -0.89 31.31
N GLU A 193 2.28 -0.52 32.49
CA GLU A 193 1.46 -0.16 33.66
C GLU A 193 0.57 1.06 33.39
N VAL A 194 1.13 2.14 32.80
CA VAL A 194 0.39 3.38 32.52
C VAL A 194 -0.62 3.21 31.37
N GLN A 195 -0.31 2.36 30.39
CA GLN A 195 -1.18 2.08 29.26
C GLN A 195 -2.22 0.98 29.54
N GLY A 196 -2.10 0.27 30.67
CA GLY A 196 -2.99 -0.82 31.06
C GLY A 196 -2.76 -2.11 30.26
N TYR A 197 -1.56 -2.30 29.70
CA TYR A 197 -1.17 -3.56 29.07
C TYR A 197 -0.81 -4.59 30.13
N ASP A 198 -0.93 -5.88 29.78
CA ASP A 198 -0.50 -6.95 30.64
C ASP A 198 1.03 -6.96 30.76
N VAL A 199 1.52 -6.64 31.96
CA VAL A 199 2.95 -6.61 32.29
C VAL A 199 3.59 -8.00 32.14
N SER A 200 2.79 -9.07 32.27
CA SER A 200 3.27 -10.45 32.09
C SER A 200 3.46 -10.84 30.62
N ASP A 201 2.90 -10.07 29.68
CA ASP A 201 3.05 -10.29 28.25
C ASP A 201 4.18 -9.41 27.67
N PHE A 202 5.31 -10.06 27.35
CA PHE A 202 6.46 -9.42 26.73
C PHE A 202 6.14 -8.84 25.33
N SER A 203 5.19 -9.46 24.62
CA SER A 203 4.84 -9.04 23.27
C SER A 203 4.04 -7.74 23.23
N ALA A 204 3.24 -7.48 24.28
CA ALA A 204 2.47 -6.24 24.42
C ALA A 204 3.29 -5.10 25.03
N SER A 205 4.23 -5.41 25.93
CA SER A 205 5.01 -4.43 26.69
C SER A 205 6.28 -3.97 25.96
N ALA A 206 7.18 -4.90 25.62
CA ALA A 206 8.55 -4.61 25.19
C ALA A 206 8.76 -4.67 23.68
N LYS A 207 8.04 -5.57 22.97
CA LYS A 207 8.25 -5.79 21.52
C LYS A 207 7.95 -4.57 20.66
N THR A 208 7.04 -3.70 21.08
CA THR A 208 6.68 -2.49 20.31
C THR A 208 7.59 -1.31 20.61
N VAL A 209 8.49 -1.43 21.59
CA VAL A 209 9.29 -0.31 22.10
C VAL A 209 10.64 -0.22 21.40
N SER A 210 11.04 1.00 21.06
CA SER A 210 12.40 1.35 20.69
C SER A 210 12.99 2.31 21.72
N MET A 211 14.27 2.12 22.03
CA MET A 211 15.00 3.01 22.93
C MET A 211 16.34 3.37 22.33
N ARG A 212 16.65 4.66 22.35
CA ARG A 212 17.97 5.20 22.09
C ARG A 212 18.56 5.72 23.40
N LEU A 213 19.60 5.07 23.87
CA LEU A 213 20.39 5.50 25.01
C LEU A 213 21.65 6.21 24.49
N ALA A 214 21.92 7.42 24.95
CA ALA A 214 23.15 8.15 24.67
C ALA A 214 23.93 8.34 25.97
N THR A 215 25.19 7.92 25.98
CA THR A 215 26.11 8.11 27.11
C THR A 215 27.44 8.69 26.63
N PRO A 216 28.30 9.24 27.51
CA PRO A 216 29.57 9.84 27.09
C PRO A 216 30.56 8.85 26.45
N SER A 217 30.39 7.55 26.69
CA SER A 217 31.28 6.48 26.17
C SER A 217 30.74 5.79 24.92
N GLY A 218 29.66 6.30 24.33
CA GLY A 218 28.91 5.64 23.27
C GLY A 218 27.44 5.42 23.66
N GLY A 219 26.59 5.12 22.69
CA GLY A 219 25.16 4.90 22.89
C GLY A 219 24.72 3.47 22.58
N PHE A 220 23.45 3.21 22.84
CA PHE A 220 22.76 1.97 22.51
C PHE A 220 21.47 2.30 21.78
N LEU A 221 21.19 1.56 20.72
CA LEU A 221 19.91 1.58 20.02
C LEU A 221 19.28 0.21 20.11
N ILE A 222 18.19 0.14 20.86
CA ILE A 222 17.39 -1.07 21.06
C ILE A 222 16.14 -0.93 20.21
N LYS A 223 15.94 -1.84 19.24
CA LYS A 223 14.76 -1.81 18.36
C LYS A 223 13.93 -3.07 18.53
N GLN A 224 12.73 -2.91 19.09
CA GLN A 224 11.65 -3.89 19.01
C GLN A 224 12.10 -5.34 19.27
N PRO A 225 12.66 -5.64 20.45
CA PRO A 225 13.13 -6.99 20.76
C PRO A 225 11.97 -7.98 20.68
N ALA A 226 12.16 -9.11 20.00
CA ALA A 226 11.11 -10.11 19.86
C ALA A 226 10.95 -10.95 21.14
N THR A 227 12.06 -11.15 21.87
CA THR A 227 12.13 -11.89 23.13
C THR A 227 13.07 -11.20 24.13
N ALA A 228 12.93 -11.51 25.42
CA ALA A 228 13.84 -11.03 26.45
C ALA A 228 15.29 -11.50 26.22
N GLU A 229 15.46 -12.65 25.56
CA GLU A 229 16.77 -13.20 25.21
C GLU A 229 17.50 -12.38 24.15
N ASP A 230 16.77 -11.68 23.26
CA ASP A 230 17.37 -10.83 22.23
C ASP A 230 18.11 -9.61 22.81
N LEU A 231 17.71 -9.18 24.01
CA LEU A 231 18.38 -8.13 24.79
C LEU A 231 19.68 -8.66 25.40
N VAL A 232 19.67 -9.88 25.94
CA VAL A 232 20.85 -10.48 26.60
C VAL A 232 21.90 -10.93 25.58
N LEU A 233 21.47 -11.42 24.42
CA LEU A 233 22.34 -11.91 23.35
C LEU A 233 22.85 -10.79 22.42
N GLY A 234 22.50 -9.53 22.68
CA GLY A 234 22.91 -8.38 21.87
C GLY A 234 22.36 -8.39 20.44
N ARG A 235 21.32 -9.18 20.15
CA ARG A 235 20.75 -9.31 18.80
C ARG A 235 19.86 -8.12 18.42
N ALA A 236 19.21 -7.51 19.41
CA ALA A 236 18.36 -6.34 19.23
C ALA A 236 19.03 -5.03 19.66
N MET A 237 20.28 -5.09 20.16
CA MET A 237 21.04 -3.93 20.65
C MET A 237 22.15 -3.57 19.67
N ILE A 238 22.08 -2.36 19.13
CA ILE A 238 23.12 -1.80 18.25
C ILE A 238 23.91 -0.79 19.07
N LYS A 239 25.22 -1.00 19.22
CA LYS A 239 26.12 0.01 19.80
C LYS A 239 26.26 1.18 18.83
N LEU A 240 26.12 2.39 19.36
CA LEU A 240 26.34 3.64 18.66
C LEU A 240 27.69 4.18 19.15
N ASP A 241 28.68 4.25 18.27
CA ASP A 241 29.99 4.86 18.59
C ASP A 241 29.92 6.39 18.57
#